data_AF-A0A7D5N4S3-F1
#
_entry.id   AF-A0A7D5N4S3-F1
#
_cell.length_a   1.000
_cell.length_b   1.000
_cell.length_c   1.000
_cell.angle_alpha   90.00
_cell.angle_beta   90.00
_cell.angle_gamma   90.00
#
_symmetry.space_group_name_H-M   'P 1'
#
loop_
_entity.id
_entity.type
_entity.pdbx_description
1 polymer ?
#
loop_
_entity_poly.entity_id
_entity_poly.type
_entity_poly.pdbx_seq_one_letter_code
_entity_poly.pdbx_strand_id
1 'polypeptide(L)'
;MAQVGAIGTGSGPTSIQISGNYAFAANPANNMIQAINISNPSAPGIVSLVSTDNYPLAMSVSGDFAYVVNFSGNTMQVINISNPASMTVVGSVATDRILFQFRYKVLMRMWPIEMEIVCRCLISRIQHSHLWYQP
;
A
#
# COMPACT_ATOMS: atom_id res chain seq x y z
N MET A 1 -1.86 -15.65 27.95
CA MET A 1 -1.55 -14.31 27.39
C MET A 1 -2.87 -13.56 27.30
N ALA A 2 -2.99 -12.40 27.94
CA ALA A 2 -4.20 -11.58 27.89
C ALA A 2 -4.10 -10.56 26.74
N GLN A 3 -5.23 -10.31 26.07
CA GLN A 3 -5.34 -9.28 25.06
C GLN A 3 -5.17 -7.89 25.70
N VAL A 4 -4.30 -7.05 25.14
CA VAL A 4 -4.02 -5.69 25.66
C VAL A 4 -5.05 -4.67 25.16
N GLY A 5 -5.50 -4.80 23.91
CA GLY A 5 -6.52 -3.96 23.28
C GLY A 5 -6.97 -4.55 21.94
N ALA A 6 -8.04 -4.02 21.37
CA ALA A 6 -8.45 -4.30 19.99
C ALA A 6 -9.31 -3.17 19.44
N ILE A 7 -9.37 -3.10 18.12
CA ILE A 7 -10.25 -2.23 17.37
C ILE A 7 -10.77 -2.96 16.13
N GLY A 8 -12.04 -2.75 15.80
CA GLY A 8 -12.63 -3.27 14.57
C GLY A 8 -12.19 -2.42 13.39
N THR A 9 -11.45 -3.01 12.45
CA THR A 9 -10.88 -2.29 11.31
C THR A 9 -11.67 -2.51 10.02
N GLY A 10 -13.01 -2.48 10.05
CA GLY A 10 -13.83 -2.78 8.87
C GLY A 10 -13.86 -4.27 8.50
N SER A 11 -14.32 -4.58 7.28
CA SER A 11 -14.51 -5.98 6.83
C SER A 11 -13.32 -6.49 6.03
N GLY A 12 -12.66 -7.53 6.55
CA GLY A 12 -11.62 -8.28 5.86
C GLY A 12 -10.35 -7.49 5.56
N PRO A 13 -9.68 -6.88 6.56
CA PRO A 13 -8.41 -6.18 6.33
C PRO A 13 -7.36 -7.16 5.76
N THR A 14 -6.70 -6.79 4.66
CA THR A 14 -5.73 -7.67 3.97
C THR A 14 -4.27 -7.28 4.20
N SER A 15 -4.02 -6.03 4.59
CA SER A 15 -2.67 -5.50 4.76
C SER A 15 -2.66 -4.47 5.88
N ILE A 16 -1.61 -4.49 6.69
CA ILE A 16 -1.34 -3.47 7.71
C ILE A 16 0.11 -2.98 7.58
N GLN A 17 0.33 -1.68 7.72
CA GLN A 17 1.66 -1.07 7.79
C GLN A 17 1.72 -0.13 9.00
N ILE A 18 2.89 0.02 9.62
CA ILE A 18 3.08 0.86 10.81
C ILE A 18 4.07 1.99 10.47
N SER A 19 3.73 3.21 10.86
CA SER A 19 4.65 4.36 10.85
C SER A 19 4.48 5.15 12.14
N GLY A 20 5.52 5.14 12.98
CA GLY A 20 5.47 5.75 14.30
C GLY A 20 4.32 5.20 15.15
N ASN A 21 3.45 6.10 15.62
CA ASN A 21 2.31 5.79 16.47
C ASN A 21 1.03 5.45 15.69
N TYR A 22 1.14 5.21 14.37
CA TYR A 22 -0.01 4.95 13.52
C TYR A 22 0.13 3.63 12.77
N ALA A 23 -0.98 2.89 12.71
CA ALA A 23 -1.15 1.75 11.83
C ALA A 23 -2.10 2.11 10.69
N PHE A 24 -1.76 1.68 9.48
CA PHE A 24 -2.55 1.88 8.28
C PHE A 24 -3.06 0.53 7.80
N ALA A 25 -4.37 0.33 7.77
CA ALA A 25 -5.01 -0.93 7.40
C ALA A 25 -5.76 -0.79 6.07
N ALA A 26 -5.51 -1.71 5.14
CA ALA A 26 -6.22 -1.79 3.86
C ALA A 26 -7.47 -2.65 3.99
N ASN A 27 -8.61 -2.10 3.59
CA ASN A 27 -9.91 -2.76 3.61
C ASN A 27 -10.46 -2.92 2.19
N PRO A 28 -10.22 -4.07 1.55
CA PRO A 28 -10.60 -4.30 0.17
C PRO A 28 -12.11 -4.32 -0.05
N ALA A 29 -12.89 -4.78 0.94
CA ALA A 29 -14.35 -4.83 0.83
C ALA A 29 -14.99 -3.43 0.77
N ASN A 30 -14.29 -2.42 1.29
CA ASN A 30 -14.78 -1.05 1.38
C ASN A 30 -14.00 -0.07 0.49
N ASN A 31 -13.01 -0.55 -0.28
CA ASN A 31 -12.12 0.27 -1.10
C ASN A 31 -11.51 1.43 -0.32
N MET A 32 -10.89 1.14 0.82
CA MET A 32 -10.36 2.18 1.70
C MET A 32 -9.10 1.76 2.46
N ILE A 33 -8.32 2.76 2.87
CA ILE A 33 -7.30 2.63 3.91
C ILE A 33 -7.79 3.34 5.18
N GLN A 34 -7.52 2.75 6.35
CA GLN A 34 -7.80 3.35 7.65
C GLN A 34 -6.49 3.69 8.35
N ALA A 35 -6.39 4.89 8.90
CA ALA A 35 -5.34 5.25 9.85
C ALA A 35 -5.85 5.04 11.27
N ILE A 36 -5.05 4.35 12.08
CA ILE A 36 -5.37 3.95 13.45
C ILE A 36 -4.25 4.50 14.33
N ASN A 37 -4.59 5.35 15.28
CA ASN A 37 -3.69 5.73 16.35
C ASN A 37 -3.51 4.54 17.31
N ILE A 38 -2.27 4.10 17.45
CA ILE A 38 -1.83 3.00 18.31
C ILE A 38 -0.90 3.48 19.43
N SER A 39 -0.85 4.80 19.72
CA SER A 39 -0.03 5.37 20.79
C SER A 39 -0.40 4.84 22.18
N ASN A 40 -1.66 4.47 22.37
CA ASN A 40 -2.13 3.73 23.54
C ASN A 40 -2.54 2.30 23.12
N PRO A 41 -1.71 1.28 23.41
CA PRO A 41 -2.01 -0.10 23.03
C PRO A 41 -3.29 -0.66 23.63
N SER A 42 -3.75 -0.15 24.77
CA SER A 42 -5.00 -0.60 25.39
C SER A 42 -6.25 0.09 24.86
N ALA A 43 -6.08 1.17 24.11
CA ALA A 43 -7.16 1.95 23.52
C ALA A 43 -6.77 2.51 22.14
N PRO A 44 -6.54 1.63 21.14
CA PRO A 44 -6.33 2.09 19.77
C PRO A 44 -7.58 2.78 19.22
N GLY A 45 -7.41 3.72 18.29
CA GLY A 45 -8.52 4.50 17.73
C GLY A 45 -8.33 4.82 16.25
N ILE A 46 -9.36 4.62 15.43
CA ILE A 46 -9.36 5.06 14.03
C ILE A 46 -9.42 6.58 13.99
N VAL A 47 -8.46 7.21 13.32
CA VAL A 47 -8.35 8.68 13.23
C VAL A 47 -8.67 9.23 11.84
N SER A 48 -8.56 8.40 10.80
CA SER A 48 -8.86 8.82 9.44
C SER A 48 -9.16 7.64 8.53
N LEU A 49 -9.85 7.93 7.44
CA LEU A 49 -10.25 6.99 6.41
C LEU A 49 -9.98 7.68 5.06
N VAL A 50 -9.42 6.94 4.10
CA VAL A 50 -9.23 7.44 2.75
C VAL A 50 -9.73 6.40 1.75
N SER A 51 -10.58 6.84 0.83
CA SER A 51 -11.05 6.00 -0.26
C SER A 51 -9.93 5.75 -1.27
N THR A 52 -9.82 4.52 -1.72
CA THR A 52 -8.91 4.07 -2.77
C THR A 52 -9.71 3.59 -3.98
N ASP A 53 -9.01 3.19 -5.04
CA ASP A 53 -9.62 2.42 -6.12
C ASP A 53 -10.01 1.01 -5.63
N ASN A 54 -10.60 0.23 -6.55
CA ASN A 54 -11.22 -1.05 -6.24
C ASN A 54 -10.22 -2.09 -5.73
N TYR A 55 -10.53 -2.64 -4.56
CA TYR A 55 -9.84 -3.75 -3.92
C TYR A 55 -8.37 -3.45 -3.58
N PRO A 56 -8.08 -2.53 -2.65
CA PRO A 56 -6.73 -2.31 -2.10
C PRO A 56 -6.20 -3.61 -1.48
N LEU A 57 -5.23 -4.23 -2.12
CA LEU A 57 -4.74 -5.56 -1.75
C LEU A 57 -3.54 -5.50 -0.83
N ALA A 58 -2.59 -4.62 -1.14
CA ALA A 58 -1.34 -4.49 -0.41
C ALA A 58 -0.89 -3.03 -0.38
N MET A 59 -0.09 -2.71 0.63
CA MET A 59 0.42 -1.36 0.87
C MET A 59 1.85 -1.40 1.39
N SER A 60 2.64 -0.39 1.03
CA SER A 60 3.95 -0.11 1.63
C SER A 60 4.03 1.37 2.03
N VAL A 61 4.79 1.68 3.07
CA VAL A 61 4.98 3.06 3.56
C VAL A 61 6.45 3.46 3.40
N SER A 62 6.69 4.66 2.87
CA SER A 62 8.02 5.29 2.81
C SER A 62 7.90 6.77 3.11
N GLY A 63 8.46 7.18 4.25
CA GLY A 63 8.31 8.55 4.76
C GLY A 63 6.84 8.93 4.92
N ASP A 64 6.46 10.03 4.29
CA ASP A 64 5.10 10.59 4.34
C ASP A 64 4.14 10.00 3.31
N PHE A 65 4.54 8.94 2.60
CA PHE A 65 3.75 8.35 1.53
C PHE A 65 3.46 6.88 1.76
N ALA A 66 2.20 6.50 1.56
CA ALA A 66 1.76 5.12 1.43
C ALA A 66 1.47 4.79 -0.04
N TYR A 67 1.99 3.67 -0.50
CA TYR A 67 1.81 3.16 -1.85
C TYR A 67 0.86 1.97 -1.80
N VAL A 68 -0.29 2.08 -2.44
CA VAL A 68 -1.35 1.08 -2.39
C VAL A 68 -1.55 0.49 -3.77
N VAL A 69 -1.60 -0.84 -3.87
CA VAL A 69 -1.97 -1.53 -5.11
C VAL A 69 -3.43 -1.99 -5.03
N ASN A 70 -4.24 -1.52 -5.98
CA ASN A 70 -5.66 -1.78 -6.09
C ASN A 70 -5.88 -2.86 -7.14
N PHE A 71 -6.14 -4.08 -6.69
CA PHE A 71 -6.17 -5.28 -7.53
C PHE A 71 -7.24 -5.19 -8.62
N SER A 72 -8.48 -4.90 -8.24
CA SER A 72 -9.60 -4.80 -9.18
C SER A 72 -9.58 -3.47 -9.94
N GLY A 73 -9.00 -2.43 -9.35
CA GLY A 73 -8.79 -1.14 -9.99
C GLY A 73 -7.73 -1.18 -11.10
N ASN A 74 -6.78 -2.13 -11.03
CA ASN A 74 -5.56 -2.13 -11.85
C ASN A 74 -4.80 -0.81 -11.72
N THR A 75 -4.73 -0.28 -10.50
CA THR A 75 -4.01 0.98 -10.22
C THR A 75 -3.06 0.81 -9.06
N MET A 76 -2.03 1.63 -9.06
CA MET A 76 -1.21 1.91 -7.89
C MET A 76 -1.46 3.36 -7.51
N GLN A 77 -1.93 3.58 -6.28
CA GLN A 77 -2.20 4.90 -5.73
C GLN A 77 -1.14 5.30 -4.73
N VAL A 78 -0.80 6.59 -4.71
CA VAL A 78 0.08 7.21 -3.72
C VAL A 78 -0.78 8.05 -2.80
N ILE A 79 -0.68 7.78 -1.51
CA ILE A 79 -1.45 8.45 -0.46
C ILE A 79 -0.48 9.22 0.42
N ASN A 80 -0.71 10.52 0.56
CA ASN A 80 -0.02 11.34 1.55
C ASN A 80 -0.55 11.01 2.95
N ILE A 81 0.34 10.58 3.83
CA ILE A 81 0.09 10.19 5.21
C ILE A 81 0.86 11.08 6.22
N SER A 82 1.46 12.19 5.78
CA SER A 82 2.16 13.16 6.65
C SER A 82 1.29 13.64 7.81
N ASN A 83 -0.01 13.74 7.59
CA ASN A 83 -1.02 13.90 8.63
C ASN A 83 -1.96 12.68 8.64
N PRO A 84 -1.74 11.70 9.52
CA PRO A 84 -2.58 10.50 9.60
C PRO A 84 -4.05 10.76 9.95
N ALA A 85 -4.38 11.93 10.51
CA ALA A 85 -5.77 12.35 10.74
C ALA A 85 -6.44 12.93 9.46
N SER A 86 -5.66 13.25 8.44
CA SER A 86 -6.12 13.84 7.18
C SER A 86 -5.32 13.30 5.98
N MET A 87 -5.50 12.01 5.70
CA MET A 87 -4.86 11.35 4.56
C MET A 87 -5.50 11.79 3.24
N THR A 88 -4.69 11.86 2.18
CA THR A 88 -5.18 12.23 0.83
C THR A 88 -4.49 11.42 -0.25
N VAL A 89 -5.24 11.00 -1.28
CA VAL A 89 -4.65 10.41 -2.49
C VAL A 89 -4.03 11.54 -3.32
N VAL A 90 -2.73 11.46 -3.60
CA VAL A 90 -1.96 12.50 -4.31
C VAL A 90 -1.49 12.05 -5.69
N GLY A 91 -1.59 10.76 -6.00
CA GLY A 91 -1.23 10.23 -7.30
C GLY A 91 -1.89 8.88 -7.57
N SER A 92 -2.07 8.58 -8.85
CA SER A 92 -2.54 7.27 -9.32
C SER A 92 -1.88 6.97 -10.65
N VAL A 93 -1.47 5.72 -10.83
CA VAL A 93 -0.97 5.20 -12.10
C VAL A 93 -1.65 3.88 -12.42
N ALA A 94 -2.04 3.69 -13.67
CA ALA A 94 -2.53 2.40 -14.14
C ALA A 94 -1.39 1.38 -14.09
N THR A 95 -1.63 0.26 -13.43
CA THR A 95 -0.78 -0.91 -13.52
C THR A 95 -1.37 -1.78 -14.62
N ASP A 96 -0.97 -1.54 -15.88
CA ASP A 96 -1.42 -2.34 -17.00
C ASP A 96 -1.29 -3.84 -16.66
N ARG A 97 -2.30 -4.63 -17.06
CA ARG A 97 -2.58 -6.03 -16.65
C ARG A 97 -1.42 -7.05 -16.72
N ILE A 98 -0.25 -6.62 -17.19
CA ILE A 98 0.95 -7.42 -17.41
C ILE A 98 1.63 -7.83 -16.09
N LEU A 99 1.44 -7.13 -14.97
CA LEU A 99 2.09 -7.52 -13.70
C LEU A 99 1.43 -8.69 -12.95
N PHE A 100 0.18 -9.05 -13.24
CA PHE A 100 -0.52 -10.12 -12.51
C PHE A 100 -0.96 -11.33 -13.33
N GLN A 101 -1.02 -11.29 -14.67
CA GLN A 101 -1.16 -12.54 -15.45
C GLN A 101 0.05 -13.48 -15.30
N PHE A 102 1.24 -12.94 -15.00
CA PHE A 102 2.41 -13.77 -14.70
C PHE A 102 2.39 -14.36 -13.29
N ARG A 103 1.69 -13.76 -12.31
CA ARG A 103 1.61 -14.32 -10.95
C ARG A 103 0.70 -15.53 -10.86
N TYR A 104 -0.40 -15.62 -11.59
CA TYR A 104 -1.24 -16.83 -11.50
C TYR A 104 -0.59 -18.09 -12.09
N LYS A 105 0.36 -17.95 -13.02
CA LYS A 105 1.08 -19.09 -13.62
C LYS A 105 2.36 -19.48 -12.87
N VAL A 106 2.95 -18.56 -12.09
CA VAL A 106 4.22 -18.77 -11.39
C VAL A 106 4.06 -18.96 -9.87
N LEU A 107 3.04 -18.34 -9.25
CA LEU A 107 2.88 -18.32 -7.78
C LEU A 107 2.42 -19.66 -7.16
N MET A 108 2.05 -20.67 -7.95
CA MET A 108 1.79 -22.04 -7.44
C MET A 108 3.02 -22.94 -7.38
N ARG A 109 4.20 -22.49 -7.83
CA ARG A 109 5.40 -23.35 -7.84
C ARG A 109 6.56 -22.91 -6.94
N MET A 110 6.55 -21.68 -6.44
CA MET A 110 7.69 -21.16 -5.69
C MET A 110 7.21 -20.24 -4.54
N TRP A 111 6.87 -20.85 -3.41
CA TRP A 111 7.14 -20.32 -2.08
C TRP A 111 7.99 -21.39 -1.39
N PRO A 112 9.07 -21.08 -0.64
CA PRO A 112 9.37 -19.82 0.04
C PRO A 112 10.76 -19.24 -0.33
N ILE A 113 11.14 -18.14 0.33
CA ILE A 113 12.46 -17.46 0.35
C ILE A 113 12.56 -16.28 -0.64
N GLU A 114 13.11 -15.16 -0.16
CA GLU A 114 13.30 -13.85 -0.84
C GLU A 114 12.11 -12.87 -0.82
N MET A 115 11.73 -12.45 0.39
CA MET A 115 11.05 -11.17 0.66
C MET A 115 12.07 -10.02 0.89
N GLU A 116 13.14 -9.98 0.11
CA GLU A 116 14.02 -8.81 0.00
C GLU A 116 14.34 -8.59 -1.48
N ILE A 117 14.29 -7.33 -1.97
CA ILE A 117 14.86 -6.79 -3.24
C ILE A 117 13.89 -5.97 -4.11
N VAL A 118 12.56 -6.14 -4.05
CA VAL A 118 11.69 -5.42 -5.02
C VAL A 118 11.59 -3.89 -4.79
N CYS A 119 12.10 -3.35 -3.67
CA CYS A 119 12.06 -1.90 -3.42
C CYS A 119 13.24 -1.07 -3.96
N ARG A 120 14.16 -1.59 -4.80
CA ARG A 120 15.33 -0.78 -5.26
C ARG A 120 15.51 -0.55 -6.77
N CYS A 121 14.59 -0.92 -7.65
CA CYS A 121 14.84 -0.84 -9.10
C CYS A 121 13.88 0.03 -9.95
N LEU A 122 13.09 0.94 -9.36
CA LEU A 122 12.15 1.77 -10.14
C LEU A 122 12.42 3.29 -10.14
N ILE A 123 13.62 3.75 -9.74
CA ILE A 123 13.96 5.19 -9.74
C ILE A 123 15.14 5.56 -10.68
N SER A 124 15.89 4.61 -11.25
CA SER A 124 17.06 4.98 -12.08
C SER A 124 16.81 5.18 -13.58
N ARG A 125 15.58 5.10 -14.09
CA ARG A 125 15.31 5.04 -15.54
C ARG A 125 14.58 6.23 -16.16
N ILE A 126 14.67 7.43 -15.57
CA ILE A 126 14.08 8.67 -16.12
C ILE A 126 15.11 9.80 -16.34
N GLN A 127 16.43 9.55 -16.30
CA GLN A 127 17.44 10.60 -16.57
C GLN A 127 18.41 10.38 -17.75
N HIS A 128 18.29 9.33 -18.56
CA HIS A 128 19.19 9.15 -19.71
C HIS A 128 18.48 8.74 -21.00
N SER A 129 17.63 9.61 -21.54
CA SER A 129 17.29 9.55 -22.97
C SER A 129 17.04 10.95 -23.55
N HIS A 130 18.03 11.83 -23.42
CA HIS A 130 18.32 12.86 -24.41
C HIS A 130 19.74 12.61 -24.89
N LEU A 131 20.00 12.85 -26.18
CA LEU A 131 21.20 12.50 -26.97
C LEU A 131 21.09 11.07 -27.54
N TRP A 132 20.87 10.81 -28.83
CA TRP A 132 21.47 11.45 -30.01
C TRP A 132 20.56 11.40 -31.25
N TYR A 133 20.52 12.54 -31.94
CA TYR A 133 20.04 12.75 -33.30
C TYR A 133 21.25 12.60 -34.24
N GLN A 134 21.23 11.57 -35.10
CA GLN A 134 21.68 11.46 -36.52
C GLN A 134 23.06 12.02 -36.94
N PRO A 135 23.70 11.55 -38.04
CA PRO A 135 23.11 10.87 -39.21
C PRO A 135 23.60 9.44 -39.50
#